data_AF-A0A0T6AQQ3-F1
#
_entry.id   AF-A0A0T6AQQ3-F1
#
_cell.length_a   1.000
_cell.length_b   1.000
_cell.length_c   1.000
_cell.angle_alpha   90.00
_cell.angle_beta   90.00
_cell.angle_gamma   90.00
#
_symmetry.space_group_name_H-M   'P 1'
#
loop_
_entity.id
_entity.type
_entity.pdbx_description
1 polymer ?
#
loop_
_entity_poly.entity_id
_entity_poly.type
_entity_poly.pdbx_seq_one_letter_code
_entity_poly.pdbx_strand_id
1 'polypeptide(L)' 'MGAAAEYRELTPEELRKKLDDAQRELFALRLKVGQQRNTGRIRELHRQVAQMKTVLQQKGIRA' A
#
# COMPACT_ATOMS: atom_id res chain seq x y z
N MET A 1 9.88 -4.95 3.93
CA MET A 1 10.39 -3.72 3.31
C MET A 1 10.35 -3.87 1.79
N GLY A 2 9.28 -3.40 1.13
CA GLY A 2 9.28 -3.25 -0.33
C GLY A 2 9.96 -1.91 -0.66
N ALA A 3 10.96 -1.93 -1.53
CA ALA A 3 11.74 -0.73 -1.79
C ALA A 3 10.87 0.25 -2.59
N ALA A 4 10.83 1.52 -2.17
CA ALA A 4 10.11 2.57 -2.90
C ALA A 4 10.56 2.71 -4.36
N ALA A 5 11.75 2.20 -4.70
CA ALA A 5 12.25 2.06 -6.05
C ALA A 5 11.34 1.17 -6.93
N GLU A 6 10.89 0.02 -6.41
CA GLU A 6 10.06 -0.94 -7.15
C GLU A 6 8.71 -0.34 -7.54
N TYR A 7 8.18 0.59 -6.73
CA TYR A 7 6.94 1.31 -7.04
C TYR A 7 7.12 2.33 -8.16
N ARG A 8 8.33 2.88 -8.37
CA ARG A 8 8.58 3.85 -9.44
C ARG A 8 8.66 3.20 -10.81
N GLU A 9 9.09 1.95 -10.87
CA GLU A 9 9.20 1.17 -12.12
C GLU A 9 7.83 0.68 -12.62
N LEU A 10 6.83 0.58 -11.72
CA LEU A 10 5.47 0.18 -12.09
C LEU A 10 4.74 1.27 -12.89
N THR A 11 3.88 0.81 -13.80
CA THR A 11 2.91 1.67 -14.48
C THR A 11 1.88 2.18 -13.48
N PRO A 12 1.25 3.34 -13.74
CA PRO A 12 0.27 3.91 -12.82
C PRO A 12 -0.97 3.03 -12.60
N GLU A 13 -1.37 2.24 -13.61
CA GLU A 13 -2.47 1.29 -13.50
C GLU A 13 -2.12 0.14 -12.56
N GLU A 14 -0.93 -0.45 -12.73
CA GLU A 14 -0.41 -1.49 -11.83
C GLU A 14 -0.24 -0.95 -10.39
N LEU A 15 0.19 0.31 -10.25
CA LEU A 15 0.32 0.93 -8.94
C LEU A 15 -1.04 1.13 -8.26
N ARG A 16 -2.06 1.56 -9.01
CA ARG A 16 -3.44 1.67 -8.51
C ARG A 16 -3.99 0.32 -8.11
N LYS A 17 -3.72 -0.73 -8.90
CA LYS A 17 -4.14 -2.09 -8.57
C LYS A 17 -3.49 -2.59 -7.28
N LYS A 18 -2.17 -2.40 -7.12
CA LYS A 18 -1.46 -2.73 -5.88
C LYS A 18 -1.95 -1.90 -4.68
N LEU A 19 -2.29 -0.63 -4.89
CA LEU A 19 -2.86 0.23 -3.87
C LEU A 19 -4.20 -0.34 -3.37
N ASP A 20 -5.11 -0.69 -4.28
CA ASP A 20 -6.41 -1.26 -3.95
C ASP A 20 -6.26 -2.58 -3.16
N ASP A 21 -5.36 -3.45 -3.61
CA ASP A 21 -5.07 -4.72 -2.95
C ASP A 21 -4.52 -4.52 -1.53
N ALA A 22 -3.56 -3.59 -1.37
CA ALA A 22 -3.01 -3.23 -0.07
C ALA A 22 -4.07 -2.62 0.86
N GLN A 23 -5.00 -1.81 0.33
CA GLN A 23 -6.12 -1.25 1.10
C GLN A 23 -7.12 -2.33 1.53
N ARG A 24 -7.42 -3.32 0.67
CA ARG A 24 -8.28 -4.46 1.01
C ARG A 24 -7.64 -5.32 2.09
N GLU A 25 -6.36 -5.64 1.97
CA GLU A 25 -5.63 -6.40 3.00
C GLU A 25 -5.66 -5.65 4.34
N LEU A 26 -5.41 -4.34 4.31
CA LEU A 26 -5.44 -3.49 5.50
C LEU A 26 -6.85 -3.45 6.14
N PHE A 27 -7.91 -3.42 5.34
CA PHE A 27 -9.28 -3.50 5.82
C PHE A 27 -9.59 -4.87 6.45
N ALA A 28 -9.22 -5.96 5.79
CA ALA A 28 -9.39 -7.32 6.31
C ALA A 28 -8.64 -7.51 7.64
N LEU A 29 -7.43 -6.97 7.76
CA LEU A 29 -6.65 -6.99 9.00
C LEU A 29 -7.27 -6.10 10.09
N ARG A 30 -7.89 -4.98 9.73
CA ARG A 30 -8.62 -4.11 10.67
C ARG A 30 -9.89 -4.78 11.21
N LEU A 31 -10.62 -5.50 10.37
CA LEU A 31 -11.81 -6.25 10.82
C LEU A 31 -11.46 -7.37 11.80
N LYS A 32 -10.22 -7.90 11.74
CA LYS A 32 -9.70 -8.92 12.65
C LYS A 32 -9.01 -8.33 13.90
N VAL A 33 -9.12 -7.01 14.13
CA VAL A 33 -8.59 -6.35 15.33
C VAL A 33 -9.21 -6.97 16.58
N GLY A 34 -8.37 -7.47 17.48
CA GLY A 34 -8.76 -8.18 18.70
C GLY A 34 -8.28 -9.63 18.77
N GLN A 35 -8.10 -10.31 17.62
CA GLN A 35 -7.50 -11.66 17.55
C GLN A 35 -6.17 -11.68 16.78
N GLN A 36 -5.77 -10.52 16.26
CA GLN A 36 -4.63 -10.42 15.36
C GLN A 36 -3.29 -10.46 16.08
N ARG A 37 -2.52 -11.52 15.84
CA ARG A 37 -1.16 -11.70 16.37
C ARG A 37 -0.09 -10.86 15.65
N ASN A 38 -0.40 -10.31 14.48
CA ASN A 38 0.59 -9.71 13.57
C ASN A 38 0.29 -8.23 13.25
N THR A 39 0.45 -7.35 14.24
CA THR A 39 0.29 -5.89 14.09
C THR A 39 1.40 -5.24 13.26
N GLY A 40 2.56 -5.89 13.13
CA GLY A 40 3.67 -5.44 12.28
C GLY A 40 3.28 -5.31 10.80
N ARG A 41 2.43 -6.22 10.30
CA ARG A 41 1.94 -6.18 8.92
C ARG A 41 1.07 -4.96 8.63
N ILE A 42 0.27 -4.51 9.60
CA ILE A 42 -0.55 -3.29 9.46
C ILE A 42 0.36 -2.07 9.26
N ARG A 43 1.45 -1.96 10.05
CA ARG A 43 2.43 -0.88 9.90
C ARG A 43 3.18 -0.94 8.56
N GLU A 44 3.45 -2.13 8.05
CA GLU A 44 4.08 -2.30 6.74
C GLU A 44 3.13 -1.85 5.61
N LEU A 45 1.88 -2.32 5.62
CA LEU A 45 0.87 -1.94 4.63
C LEU A 45 0.59 -0.44 4.63
N HIS A 46 0.52 0.20 5.80
CA HIS A 46 0.41 1.66 5.90
C HIS A 46 1.53 2.38 5.17
N ARG A 47 2.78 1.93 5.35
CA ARG A 47 3.94 2.51 4.67
C ARG A 47 3.90 2.26 3.16
N GLN A 48 3.52 1.06 2.73
CA GLN A 48 3.40 0.73 1.31
C GLN A 48 2.35 1.60 0.62
N VAL A 49 1.16 1.75 1.22
CA VAL A 49 0.08 2.61 0.71
C VAL A 49 0.56 4.07 0.60
N ALA A 50 1.26 4.58 1.62
CA ALA A 50 1.80 5.94 1.57
C ALA A 50 2.82 6.12 0.44
N GLN A 51 3.75 5.18 0.28
CA GLN A 51 4.76 5.21 -0.79
C GLN A 51 4.12 5.16 -2.18
N MET A 52 3.15 4.28 -2.39
CA MET A 52 2.42 4.18 -3.67
C MET A 52 1.71 5.49 -4.00
N LYS A 53 1.02 6.11 -3.02
CA LYS A 53 0.37 7.42 -3.21
C LYS A 53 1.37 8.51 -3.54
N THR A 54 2.52 8.54 -2.87
CA THR A 54 3.60 9.50 -3.17
C THR A 54 4.12 9.31 -4.60
N VAL A 55 4.32 8.06 -5.05
CA VAL A 55 4.79 7.79 -6.42
C VAL A 55 3.75 8.18 -7.47
N LEU A 56 2.45 7.92 -7.25
CA LEU A 56 1.38 8.40 -8.13
C LEU A 56 1.41 9.93 -8.26
N GLN A 57 1.54 10.62 -7.13
CA GLN A 57 1.63 12.07 -7.09
C GLN A 57 2.89 12.58 -7.83
N GLN A 58 4.04 11.92 -7.67
CA GLN A 58 5.28 12.24 -8.40
C GLN A 58 5.15 12.03 -9.91
N LYS A 59 4.34 11.06 -10.35
CA LYS A 59 4.04 10.82 -11.77
C LYS A 59 3.03 11.82 -12.36
N GLY A 60 2.63 12.85 -11.61
CA GLY A 60 1.66 13.87 -12.07
C GLY A 60 0.22 13.36 -12.12
N ILE A 61 -0.03 12.15 -11.63
CA ILE A 61 -1.37 11.57 -11.55
C ILE A 61 -1.88 11.93 -10.16
N ARG A 62 -2.72 12.95 -10.09
CA ARG A 62 -3.49 13.22 -8.87
C ARG A 62 -4.29 11.95 -8.55
N ALA A 63 -3.95 11.33 -7.43
CA ALA A 63 -4.69 10.21 -6.87
C ALA A 63 -6.02 10.69 -6.29
#